data_AF-A0A3D1QUA6-F1
#
_entry.id   AF-A0A3D1QUA6-F1
#
_cell.length_a   1.000
_cell.length_b   1.000
_cell.length_c   1.000
_cell.angle_alpha   90.00
_cell.angle_beta   90.00
_cell.angle_gamma   90.00
#
_symmetry.space_group_name_H-M   'P 1'
#
loop_
_entity.id
_entity.type
_entity.pdbx_description
1 polymer ?
#
loop_
_entity_poly.entity_id
_entity_poly.type
_entity_poly.pdbx_seq_one_letter_code
_entity_poly.pdbx_strand_id
1 'polypeptide(L)' 'RGGKLVVRPAACLECGYLFRERKRFTTPGRCPRCSSERIAPPAFSVESG' A
#
# COMPACT_ATOMS: atom_id res chain seq x y z
N ARG A 1 22.98 -3.43 -17.14
CA ARG A 1 21.66 -2.74 -17.13
C ARG A 1 21.08 -2.90 -15.74
N GLY A 2 20.75 -1.82 -15.04
CA GLY A 2 20.17 -1.87 -13.71
C GLY A 2 18.65 -1.72 -13.80
N GLY A 3 17.88 -2.73 -13.40
CA GLY A 3 16.42 -2.63 -13.31
C GLY A 3 16.02 -1.71 -12.15
N LYS A 4 15.04 -0.83 -12.36
CA LYS A 4 14.48 0.00 -11.30
C LYS A 4 13.44 -0.80 -10.53
N LEU A 5 13.60 -0.93 -9.22
CA LEU A 5 12.59 -1.55 -8.37
C LEU A 5 11.49 -0.53 -8.06
N VAL A 6 10.30 -0.74 -8.60
CA VAL A 6 9.11 0.08 -8.32
C VAL A 6 8.31 -0.61 -7.21
N VAL A 7 8.28 0.01 -6.03
CA VAL A 7 7.46 -0.46 -4.90
C VAL A 7 6.10 0.23 -4.96
N ARG A 8 5.02 -0.54 -5.09
CA ARG A 8 3.65 -0.07 -4.95
C ARG A 8 3.18 -0.32 -3.51
N PRO A 9 2.91 0.73 -2.71
CA PRO A 9 2.46 0.56 -1.34
C PRO A 9 1.08 -0.11 -1.30
N ALA A 10 0.75 -0.71 -0.15
CA ALA A 10 -0.59 -1.24 0.09
C ALA A 10 -1.63 -0.13 -0.08
N ALA A 11 -2.81 -0.48 -0.59
CA ALA A 11 -3.87 0.47 -0.91
C ALA A 11 -5.23 -0.07 -0.46
N CYS A 12 -6.12 0.78 0.05
CA CYS A 12 -7.50 0.37 0.28
C CYS A 12 -8.24 0.27 -1.05
N LEU A 13 -8.89 -0.88 -1.31
CA LEU A 13 -9.63 -1.12 -2.56
C LEU A 13 -10.96 -0.35 -2.63
N GLU A 14 -11.50 0.08 -1.49
CA GLU A 14 -12.77 0.83 -1.46
C GLU A 14 -12.56 2.33 -1.68
N CYS A 15 -11.60 2.95 -0.99
CA CYS A 15 -11.41 4.41 -1.03
C CYS A 15 -10.10 4.87 -1.70
N GLY A 16 -9.24 3.93 -2.11
CA GLY A 16 -7.95 4.24 -2.74
C GLY A 16 -6.87 4.75 -1.76
N TYR A 17 -7.10 4.68 -0.45
CA TYR A 17 -6.12 5.17 0.53
C TYR A 17 -4.82 4.38 0.46
N LEU A 18 -3.70 5.06 0.16
CA LEU A 18 -2.37 4.46 0.10
C LEU A 18 -1.72 4.48 1.49
N PHE A 19 -1.34 3.30 1.98
CA PHE A 19 -0.63 3.12 3.24
C PHE A 19 0.86 3.47 3.05
N ARG A 20 1.14 4.75 2.84
CA ARG A 20 2.51 5.27 2.58
C ARG A 20 3.34 5.45 3.85
N GLU A 21 2.73 5.85 4.95
CA GLU A 21 3.44 6.21 6.17
C GLU A 21 2.63 5.78 7.40
N ARG A 22 3.18 4.84 8.17
CA ARG A 22 2.56 4.39 9.41
C ARG A 22 2.87 5.44 10.49
N LYS A 23 2.00 6.44 10.69
CA LYS A 23 2.16 7.46 11.76
C LYS A 23 1.79 6.97 13.17
N ARG A 24 1.12 5.82 13.30
CA ARG A 24 0.69 5.26 14.59
C ARG A 24 0.99 3.76 14.61
N PHE A 25 1.66 3.29 15.66
CA PHE A 25 2.07 1.90 15.87
C PHE A 25 0.91 0.95 16.27
N THR A 26 -0.30 1.48 16.43
CA THR A 26 -1.48 0.66 16.71
C THR A 26 -2.05 0.13 15.41
N THR A 27 -2.06 -1.19 15.23
CA THR A 27 -2.61 -1.87 14.05
C THR A 27 -4.08 -1.54 13.89
N PRO A 28 -4.49 -0.72 12.90
CA PRO A 28 -5.90 -0.62 12.60
C PRO A 28 -6.26 -1.85 11.77
N GLY A 29 -7.19 -2.68 12.26
CA GLY A 29 -7.74 -3.79 11.47
C GLY A 29 -8.50 -3.32 10.21
N ARG A 30 -8.66 -2.01 10.03
CA ARG A 30 -9.54 -1.36 9.05
C ARG A 30 -8.88 -0.12 8.45
N CYS A 31 -9.30 0.26 7.24
CA CYS A 31 -8.86 1.49 6.61
C CYS A 31 -9.21 2.71 7.48
N PRO A 32 -8.27 3.62 7.80
CA PRO A 32 -8.57 4.79 8.63
C PRO A 32 -9.47 5.84 7.95
N ARG A 33 -9.69 5.74 6.63
CA ARG A 33 -10.52 6.67 5.86
C ARG A 33 -11.96 6.21 5.71
N CYS A 34 -12.18 4.92 5.45
CA CYS A 34 -13.51 4.36 5.17
C CYS A 34 -13.89 3.18 6.06
N SER A 35 -13.03 2.79 7.01
CA SER A 35 -13.19 1.62 7.89
C SER A 35 -13.32 0.27 7.18
N SER A 36 -12.97 0.19 5.89
CA SER A 36 -13.00 -1.07 5.13
C SER A 36 -11.82 -1.99 5.47
N GLU A 37 -12.09 -3.29 5.50
CA GLU A 37 -11.09 -4.36 5.67
C GLU A 37 -10.49 -4.80 4.32
N ARG A 38 -10.99 -4.26 3.21
CA ARG A 38 -10.51 -4.54 1.85
C ARG A 38 -9.27 -3.72 1.53
N ILE A 39 -8.11 -4.23 1.90
CA ILE A 39 -6.80 -3.63 1.64
C ILE A 39 -6.01 -4.54 0.70
N ALA A 40 -5.54 -3.99 -0.42
CA ALA A 40 -4.65 -4.67 -1.33
C ALA A 40 -3.24 -4.80 -0.72
N PRO A 41 -2.58 -5.95 -0.87
CA PRO A 41 -1.20 -6.13 -0.44
C PRO A 41 -0.25 -5.21 -1.23
N PRO A 42 0.90 -4.82 -0.65
CA PRO A 42 1.92 -4.09 -1.39
C PRO A 42 2.50 -4.97 -2.50
N ALA A 43 2.75 -4.38 -3.67
CA ALA A 43 3.31 -5.07 -4.82
C ALA A 43 4.69 -4.51 -5.17
N PHE A 44 5.62 -5.39 -5.56
CA PHE A 44 6.96 -5.02 -6.00
C PHE A 44 7.09 -5.38 -7.47
N SER A 45 7.38 -4.40 -8.32
CA SER A 45 7.61 -4.61 -9.75
C SER A 45 9.02 -4.19 -10.10
N VAL A 46 9.76 -5.01 -10.83
CA VAL A 46 11.08 -4.65 -11.36
C VAL A 46 10.87 -4.15 -12.77
N GLU A 47 11.04 -2.85 -12.98
CA GLU A 47 11.01 -2.25 -14.31
C GLU A 47 12.38 -2.48 -14.95
N SER A 48 12.42 -3.38 -15.94
CA SER A 48 13.62 -3.65 -16.72
C SER A 48 13.73 -2.63 -17.84
N GLY A 49 14.66 -1.68 -17.71
CA GLY A 49 15.08 -0.76 -18.77
C GLY A 49 16.20 -1.31 -19.62
#